data_AF-A0A2P4ZRV6-F1
#
_entry.id   AF-A0A2P4ZRV6-F1
#
_cell.length_a   1.000
_cell.length_b   1.000
_cell.length_c   1.000
_cell.angle_alpha   90.00
_cell.angle_beta   90.00
_cell.angle_gamma   90.00
#
_symmetry.space_group_name_H-M   'P 1'
#
loop_
_entity.id
_entity.type
_entity.pdbx_description
1 polymer ?
#
loop_
_entity_poly.entity_id
_entity_poly.type
_entity_poly.pdbx_seq_one_letter_code
_entity_poly.pdbx_strand_id
1 'polypeptide(L)'
;MDPLTSSRRDPFGSFVRPLSQLEQYLFDHYVTVVTTQYDSECVILRDTSFHHHQLRMNWIQMAVSYVGLLSYALQFSCDHLGEVYHCIDYAALATQYKILCISAIKEAISAQDCSARNPVVATIISLALDELRTGNITASRQHVRALAKMVQFSGGLQTLGMNGLLKHIFEKLAYDMRLLEDDETSSSVLMDFVNRGGINLSSISGPVAASH
;
A
#
# COMPACT_ATOMS: atom_id res chain seq x y z
N MET A 1 -18.89 -38.15 18.78
CA MET A 1 -18.28 -37.83 17.47
C MET A 1 -18.30 -36.32 17.35
N ASP A 2 -17.19 -35.67 17.72
CA ASP A 2 -17.09 -34.22 17.70
C ASP A 2 -16.89 -33.75 16.26
N PRO A 3 -17.76 -32.85 15.76
CA PRO A 3 -17.59 -32.29 14.43
C PRO A 3 -16.40 -31.33 14.47
N LEU A 4 -15.55 -31.40 13.44
CA LEU A 4 -14.37 -30.59 13.20
C LEU A 4 -14.69 -29.08 13.19
N THR A 5 -14.88 -28.50 14.37
CA THR A 5 -14.61 -27.08 14.61
C THR A 5 -13.27 -26.99 15.32
N SER A 6 -12.25 -27.49 14.61
CA SER A 6 -10.87 -27.10 14.83
C SER A 6 -10.86 -25.57 14.84
N SER A 7 -10.75 -24.99 16.04
CA SER A 7 -10.34 -23.59 16.24
C SER A 7 -9.33 -23.25 15.14
N ARG A 8 -9.67 -22.37 14.19
CA ARG A 8 -8.81 -21.90 13.08
C ARG A 8 -7.65 -21.06 13.64
N ARG A 9 -6.92 -21.65 14.57
CA ARG A 9 -5.72 -21.11 15.19
C ARG A 9 -4.59 -21.65 14.34
N ASP A 10 -3.74 -20.75 13.85
CA ASP A 10 -2.55 -21.10 13.08
C ASP A 10 -1.72 -22.13 13.88
N PRO A 11 -1.72 -23.40 13.46
CA PRO A 11 -1.10 -24.47 14.25
C PRO A 11 0.43 -24.43 14.13
N PHE A 12 0.96 -23.65 13.19
CA PHE A 12 2.39 -23.59 12.87
C PHE A 12 3.07 -22.30 13.36
N GLY A 13 2.31 -21.32 13.87
CA GLY A 13 2.86 -20.03 14.29
C GLY A 13 3.58 -19.30 13.14
N SER A 14 3.02 -19.40 11.93
CA SER A 14 3.52 -18.83 10.68
C SER A 14 3.41 -17.31 10.62
N PHE A 15 2.50 -16.70 11.40
CA PHE A 15 2.36 -15.25 11.42
C PHE A 15 3.55 -14.53 12.07
N VAL A 16 3.86 -13.35 11.55
CA VAL A 16 4.89 -12.41 12.05
C VAL A 16 4.74 -12.09 13.54
N ARG A 17 3.53 -12.25 14.08
CA ARG A 17 3.24 -12.24 15.50
C ARG A 17 2.03 -13.12 15.80
N PRO A 18 1.84 -13.57 17.06
CA PRO A 18 0.60 -14.21 17.48
C PRO A 18 -0.61 -13.30 17.22
N LEU A 19 -1.68 -13.89 16.72
CA LEU A 19 -2.96 -13.22 16.49
C LEU A 19 -3.95 -13.54 17.60
N SER A 20 -4.70 -12.53 18.03
CA SER A 20 -5.89 -12.72 18.88
C SER A 20 -7.02 -13.44 18.12
N GLN A 21 -8.06 -13.89 18.83
CA GLN A 21 -9.22 -14.53 18.19
C GLN A 21 -9.92 -13.60 17.19
N LEU A 22 -10.05 -12.31 17.55
CA LEU A 22 -10.62 -11.31 16.65
C LEU A 22 -9.75 -11.13 15.40
N GLU A 23 -8.43 -11.04 15.55
CA GLU A 23 -7.52 -10.87 14.42
C GLU A 23 -7.49 -12.10 13.51
N GLN A 24 -7.63 -13.31 14.06
CA GLN A 24 -7.78 -14.53 13.27
C GLN A 24 -9.06 -14.47 12.42
N TYR A 25 -10.18 -14.06 13.03
CA TYR A 25 -11.44 -13.87 12.32
C TYR A 25 -11.32 -12.80 11.20
N LEU A 26 -10.74 -11.65 11.51
CA LEU A 26 -10.53 -10.57 10.54
C LEU A 26 -9.60 -11.01 9.39
N PHE A 27 -8.52 -11.73 9.69
CA PHE A 27 -7.61 -12.22 8.66
C PHE A 27 -8.26 -13.30 7.77
N ASP A 28 -9.09 -14.17 8.35
CA ASP A 28 -9.87 -15.13 7.58
C ASP A 28 -10.86 -14.43 6.64
N HIS A 29 -11.53 -13.38 7.14
CA HIS A 29 -12.39 -12.51 6.35
C HIS A 29 -11.62 -11.82 5.21
N TYR A 30 -10.41 -11.34 5.48
CA TYR A 30 -9.52 -10.76 4.47
C TYR A 30 -9.26 -11.74 3.31
N VAL A 31 -8.87 -12.97 3.65
CA VAL A 31 -8.53 -14.01 2.66
C VAL A 31 -9.75 -14.41 1.84
N THR A 32 -10.94 -14.46 2.45
CA THR A 32 -12.15 -15.03 1.84
C THR A 32 -12.99 -14.04 1.04
N VAL A 33 -13.16 -12.81 1.53
CA VAL A 33 -14.13 -11.84 0.98
C VAL A 33 -13.42 -10.66 0.31
N VAL A 34 -12.38 -10.17 0.96
CA VAL A 34 -11.76 -8.90 0.62
C VAL A 34 -10.85 -9.05 -0.60
N THR A 35 -10.04 -10.10 -0.64
CA THR A 35 -9.10 -10.32 -1.77
C THR A 35 -9.79 -10.64 -3.10
N THR A 36 -11.09 -10.95 -3.09
CA THR A 36 -11.93 -11.09 -4.30
C THR A 36 -12.54 -9.78 -4.78
N GLN A 37 -12.75 -8.79 -3.90
CA GLN A 37 -13.36 -7.51 -4.25
C GLN A 37 -12.34 -6.48 -4.79
N TYR A 38 -11.05 -6.63 -4.49
CA TYR A 38 -9.99 -5.81 -5.13
C TYR A 38 -10.03 -5.86 -6.65
N ASP A 39 -10.53 -6.96 -7.22
CA ASP A 39 -10.57 -7.21 -8.65
C ASP A 39 -11.72 -6.43 -9.33
N SER A 40 -12.80 -6.08 -8.61
CA SER A 40 -13.99 -5.44 -9.18
C SER A 40 -14.08 -3.92 -8.97
N GLU A 41 -13.57 -3.40 -7.85
CA GLU A 41 -13.81 -1.99 -7.47
C GLU A 41 -12.61 -1.06 -7.70
N CYS A 42 -11.40 -1.61 -7.76
CA CYS A 42 -10.21 -0.80 -7.95
C CYS A 42 -9.83 -0.69 -9.43
N VAL A 43 -10.16 0.44 -10.06
CA VAL A 43 -9.77 0.75 -11.45
C VAL A 43 -8.25 0.62 -11.66
N ILE A 44 -7.45 0.93 -10.63
CA ILE A 44 -5.99 0.78 -10.68
C ILE A 44 -5.58 -0.68 -10.87
N LEU A 45 -6.22 -1.61 -10.16
CA LEU A 45 -5.89 -3.04 -10.21
C LEU A 45 -6.65 -3.79 -11.31
N ARG A 46 -7.68 -3.20 -11.92
CA ARG A 46 -8.46 -3.84 -13.00
C ARG A 46 -7.62 -4.26 -14.20
N ASP A 47 -6.59 -3.48 -14.55
CA ASP A 47 -5.70 -3.79 -15.68
C ASP A 47 -4.61 -4.80 -15.31
N THR A 48 -4.47 -5.13 -14.02
CA THR A 48 -3.57 -6.20 -13.55
C THR A 48 -4.20 -7.58 -13.65
N SER A 49 -5.22 -7.75 -14.49
CA SER A 49 -6.12 -8.90 -14.44
C SER A 49 -5.47 -10.26 -14.72
N PHE A 50 -4.37 -10.25 -15.46
CA PHE A 50 -3.53 -11.43 -15.68
C PHE A 50 -2.78 -11.90 -14.42
N HIS A 51 -2.70 -11.04 -13.39
CA HIS A 51 -1.95 -11.25 -12.14
C HIS A 51 -2.83 -11.30 -10.90
N HIS A 52 -4.18 -11.26 -10.97
CA HIS A 52 -5.04 -11.20 -9.77
C HIS A 52 -4.75 -12.30 -8.74
N HIS A 53 -4.64 -13.54 -9.20
CA HIS A 53 -4.31 -14.67 -8.31
C HIS A 53 -2.93 -14.49 -7.67
N GLN A 54 -1.92 -14.05 -8.45
CA GLN A 54 -0.58 -13.81 -7.94
C GLN A 54 -0.54 -12.61 -6.98
N LEU A 55 -1.26 -11.53 -7.28
CA LEU A 55 -1.37 -10.35 -6.42
C LEU A 55 -1.98 -10.74 -5.08
N ARG A 56 -3.09 -11.48 -5.09
CA ARG A 56 -3.73 -12.03 -3.89
C ARG A 56 -2.77 -12.89 -3.08
N MET A 57 -2.08 -13.83 -3.73
CA MET A 57 -1.17 -14.73 -3.02
C MET A 57 0.03 -14.02 -2.44
N ASN A 58 0.62 -13.08 -3.16
CA ASN A 58 1.73 -12.29 -2.66
C ASN A 58 1.31 -11.40 -1.48
N TRP A 59 0.14 -10.75 -1.55
CA TRP A 59 -0.36 -9.93 -0.45
C TRP A 59 -0.66 -10.76 0.81
N ILE A 60 -1.27 -11.93 0.66
CA ILE A 60 -1.52 -12.85 1.79
C ILE A 60 -0.19 -13.30 2.39
N GLN A 61 0.77 -13.73 1.57
CA GLN A 61 2.09 -14.17 2.06
C GLN A 61 2.87 -13.05 2.76
N MET A 62 2.82 -11.83 2.23
CA MET A 62 3.42 -10.67 2.86
C MET A 62 2.68 -10.26 4.14
N ALA A 63 1.36 -10.40 4.21
CA ALA A 63 0.59 -10.14 5.42
C ALA A 63 0.86 -11.18 6.52
N VAL A 64 1.19 -12.42 6.17
CA VAL A 64 1.66 -13.42 7.13
C VAL A 64 3.05 -13.05 7.66
N SER A 65 3.96 -12.55 6.81
CA SER A 65 5.38 -12.34 7.16
C SER A 65 5.76 -10.92 7.61
N TYR A 66 4.91 -9.92 7.41
CA TYR A 66 5.21 -8.53 7.72
C TYR A 66 4.07 -7.80 8.44
N VAL A 67 4.39 -7.14 9.55
CA VAL A 67 3.41 -6.52 10.45
C VAL A 67 2.61 -5.39 9.79
N GLY A 68 3.20 -4.64 8.86
CA GLY A 68 2.50 -3.58 8.15
C GLY A 68 1.39 -4.10 7.25
N LEU A 69 1.63 -5.18 6.51
CA LEU A 69 0.59 -5.79 5.68
C LEU A 69 -0.41 -6.61 6.47
N LEU A 70 0.01 -7.24 7.56
CA LEU A 70 -0.93 -7.84 8.52
C LEU A 70 -1.92 -6.78 9.01
N SER A 71 -1.41 -5.64 9.47
CA SER A 71 -2.23 -4.54 9.98
C SER A 71 -3.17 -4.01 8.89
N TYR A 72 -2.70 -3.88 7.65
CA TYR A 72 -3.56 -3.49 6.54
C TYR A 72 -4.69 -4.49 6.28
N ALA A 73 -4.39 -5.79 6.26
CA ALA A 73 -5.41 -6.83 6.06
C ALA A 73 -6.51 -6.78 7.14
N LEU A 74 -6.10 -6.53 8.39
CA LEU A 74 -7.02 -6.35 9.52
C LEU A 74 -7.83 -5.05 9.41
N GLN A 75 -7.19 -3.94 9.01
CA GLN A 75 -7.85 -2.66 8.75
C GLN A 75 -8.93 -2.80 7.67
N PHE A 76 -8.58 -3.35 6.52
CA PHE A 76 -9.53 -3.51 5.42
C PHE A 76 -10.74 -4.33 5.85
N SER A 77 -10.49 -5.44 6.56
CA SER A 77 -11.57 -6.32 7.04
C SER A 77 -12.48 -5.59 8.01
N CYS A 78 -11.92 -4.77 8.90
CA CYS A 78 -12.70 -3.92 9.79
C CYS A 78 -13.56 -2.94 9.01
N ASP A 79 -13.01 -2.21 8.02
CA ASP A 79 -13.81 -1.27 7.23
C ASP A 79 -14.97 -1.97 6.50
N HIS A 80 -14.69 -3.08 5.82
CA HIS A 80 -15.73 -3.84 5.13
C HIS A 80 -16.82 -4.34 6.09
N LEU A 81 -16.44 -4.88 7.26
CA LEU A 81 -17.41 -5.33 8.26
C LEU A 81 -18.17 -4.15 8.89
N GLY A 82 -17.51 -3.02 9.09
CA GLY A 82 -18.10 -1.78 9.59
C GLY A 82 -19.15 -1.23 8.64
N GLU A 83 -18.88 -1.29 7.33
CA GLU A 83 -19.84 -0.93 6.27
C GLU A 83 -21.04 -1.88 6.24
N VAL A 84 -20.78 -3.20 6.24
CA VAL A 84 -21.83 -4.24 6.16
C VAL A 84 -22.74 -4.25 7.38
N TYR A 85 -22.17 -4.11 8.59
CA TYR A 85 -22.91 -4.21 9.85
C TYR A 85 -23.26 -2.85 10.48
N HIS A 86 -22.85 -1.74 9.87
CA HIS A 86 -23.01 -0.38 10.41
C HIS A 86 -22.50 -0.24 11.86
N CYS A 87 -21.35 -0.85 12.15
CA CYS A 87 -20.81 -0.96 13.50
C CYS A 87 -19.59 -0.04 13.69
N ILE A 88 -19.71 0.92 14.62
CA ILE A 88 -18.68 1.92 14.90
C ILE A 88 -17.41 1.34 15.51
N ASP A 89 -17.51 0.22 16.22
CA ASP A 89 -16.35 -0.43 16.84
C ASP A 89 -15.34 -0.92 15.79
N TYR A 90 -15.84 -1.39 14.65
CA TYR A 90 -14.98 -1.76 13.53
C TYR A 90 -14.30 -0.53 12.90
N ALA A 91 -14.97 0.61 12.80
CA ALA A 91 -14.34 1.84 12.30
C ALA A 91 -13.20 2.33 13.23
N ALA A 92 -13.40 2.21 14.54
CA ALA A 92 -12.36 2.51 15.53
C ALA A 92 -11.16 1.55 15.39
N LEU A 93 -11.41 0.25 15.25
CA LEU A 93 -10.37 -0.76 15.02
C LEU A 93 -9.62 -0.54 13.71
N ALA A 94 -10.32 -0.24 12.61
CA ALA A 94 -9.71 0.06 11.33
C ALA A 94 -8.73 1.23 11.43
N THR A 95 -9.12 2.29 12.14
CA THR A 95 -8.25 3.43 12.42
C THR A 95 -6.99 3.03 13.19
N GLN A 96 -7.12 2.18 14.22
CA GLN A 96 -5.99 1.68 15.00
C GLN A 96 -5.02 0.87 14.12
N TYR A 97 -5.53 -0.03 13.29
CA TYR A 97 -4.70 -0.82 12.39
C TYR A 97 -4.02 0.04 11.32
N LYS A 98 -4.66 1.10 10.82
CA LYS A 98 -4.04 2.07 9.92
C LYS A 98 -2.85 2.79 10.55
N ILE A 99 -2.96 3.16 11.82
CA ILE A 99 -1.85 3.71 12.60
C ILE A 99 -0.70 2.69 12.69
N LEU A 100 -1.01 1.41 12.93
CA LEU A 100 0.00 0.34 12.98
C LEU A 100 0.70 0.14 11.63
N CYS A 101 0.01 0.27 10.49
CA CYS A 101 0.65 0.26 9.17
C CYS A 101 1.71 1.36 9.05
N ILE A 102 1.37 2.58 9.47
CA ILE A 102 2.28 3.74 9.40
C ILE A 102 3.47 3.56 10.34
N SER A 103 3.24 3.07 11.56
CA SER A 103 4.30 2.75 12.52
C SER A 103 5.27 1.69 11.97
N ALA A 104 4.74 0.61 11.39
CA ALA A 104 5.54 -0.44 10.77
C ALA A 104 6.43 0.09 9.62
N ILE A 105 5.85 0.93 8.75
CA ILE A 105 6.61 1.60 7.67
C ILE A 105 7.75 2.44 8.26
N LYS A 106 7.47 3.24 9.29
CA LYS A 106 8.47 4.10 9.93
C LYS A 106 9.60 3.29 10.57
N GLU A 107 9.26 2.20 11.25
CA GLU A 107 10.24 1.29 11.86
C GLU A 107 11.13 0.64 10.80
N ALA A 108 10.55 0.10 9.73
CA ALA A 108 11.30 -0.54 8.65
C ALA A 108 12.26 0.44 7.93
N ILE A 109 11.80 1.68 7.69
CA ILE A 109 12.66 2.74 7.13
C ILE A 109 13.80 3.08 8.08
N SER A 110 13.52 3.21 9.37
CA SER A 110 14.51 3.57 10.39
C SER A 110 15.56 2.47 10.61
N ALA A 111 15.14 1.20 10.51
CA ALA A 111 16.01 0.04 10.62
C ALA A 111 16.83 -0.23 9.35
N GLN A 112 16.53 0.44 8.24
CA GLN A 112 17.13 0.20 6.92
C GLN A 112 17.04 -1.28 6.51
N ASP A 113 15.93 -1.94 6.86
CA ASP A 113 15.73 -3.37 6.63
C ASP A 113 15.43 -3.67 5.15
N CYS A 114 16.46 -4.09 4.43
CA CYS A 114 16.36 -4.48 3.02
C CYS A 114 15.40 -5.67 2.78
N SER A 115 15.21 -6.55 3.76
CA SER A 115 14.35 -7.73 3.62
C SER A 115 12.86 -7.37 3.63
N ALA A 116 12.49 -6.31 4.34
CA ALA A 116 11.13 -5.80 4.43
C ALA A 116 10.73 -4.89 3.24
N ARG A 117 11.63 -4.60 2.30
CA ARG A 117 11.38 -3.59 1.25
C ARG A 117 10.10 -3.83 0.44
N ASN A 118 9.91 -5.03 -0.10
CA ASN A 118 8.71 -5.34 -0.88
C ASN A 118 7.43 -5.27 -0.03
N PRO A 119 7.37 -5.87 1.17
CA PRO A 119 6.24 -5.69 2.09
C PRO A 119 5.97 -4.23 2.48
N VAL A 120 7.00 -3.41 2.70
CA VAL A 120 6.85 -1.97 3.02
C VAL A 120 6.24 -1.23 1.83
N VAL A 121 6.76 -1.44 0.62
CA VAL A 121 6.21 -0.87 -0.61
C VAL A 121 4.75 -1.27 -0.79
N ALA A 122 4.46 -2.57 -0.64
CA ALA A 122 3.10 -3.09 -0.74
C ALA A 122 2.17 -2.46 0.32
N THR A 123 2.67 -2.19 1.53
CA THR A 123 1.91 -1.51 2.60
C THR A 123 1.59 -0.07 2.21
N ILE A 124 2.55 0.67 1.66
CA ILE A 124 2.32 2.06 1.23
C ILE A 124 1.33 2.12 0.06
N ILE A 125 1.46 1.21 -0.92
CA ILE A 125 0.50 1.07 -2.03
C ILE A 125 -0.91 0.79 -1.49
N SER A 126 -0.99 -0.14 -0.54
CA SER A 126 -2.24 -0.54 0.10
C SER A 126 -2.93 0.64 0.80
N LEU A 127 -2.18 1.45 1.55
CA LEU A 127 -2.71 2.68 2.15
C LEU A 127 -3.12 3.72 1.09
N ALA A 128 -2.36 3.90 0.02
CA ALA A 128 -2.73 4.83 -1.05
C ALA A 128 -4.06 4.43 -1.71
N LEU A 129 -4.26 3.13 -1.96
CA LEU A 129 -5.49 2.59 -2.54
C LEU A 129 -6.67 2.73 -1.57
N ASP A 130 -6.45 2.50 -0.28
CA ASP A 130 -7.45 2.73 0.76
C ASP A 130 -7.93 4.19 0.79
N GLU A 131 -7.01 5.15 0.79
CA GLU A 131 -7.34 6.58 0.76
C GLU A 131 -8.08 6.98 -0.53
N LEU A 132 -7.79 6.34 -1.67
CA LEU A 132 -8.56 6.57 -2.90
C LEU A 132 -9.99 6.06 -2.74
N ARG A 133 -10.16 4.85 -2.19
CA ARG A 133 -11.48 4.24 -1.95
C ARG A 133 -12.34 5.11 -1.04
N THR A 134 -11.77 5.73 -0.01
CA THR A 134 -12.49 6.63 0.90
C THR A 134 -12.64 8.07 0.36
N GLY A 135 -12.09 8.38 -0.82
CA GLY A 135 -12.15 9.71 -1.44
C GLY A 135 -11.13 10.71 -0.91
N ASN A 136 -10.19 10.30 -0.05
CA ASN A 136 -9.12 11.14 0.48
C ASN A 136 -7.91 11.21 -0.47
N ILE A 137 -8.13 11.87 -1.61
CA ILE A 137 -7.12 11.99 -2.68
C ILE A 137 -5.81 12.63 -2.18
N THR A 138 -5.88 13.57 -1.23
CA THR A 138 -4.70 14.26 -0.68
C THR A 138 -3.78 13.29 0.08
N ALA A 139 -4.33 12.48 0.98
CA ALA A 139 -3.54 11.49 1.71
C ALA A 139 -2.99 10.42 0.77
N SER A 140 -3.79 9.99 -0.22
CA SER A 140 -3.32 9.06 -1.23
C SER A 140 -2.10 9.57 -2.00
N ARG A 141 -2.12 10.83 -2.45
CA ARG A 141 -0.95 11.47 -3.09
C ARG A 141 0.27 11.53 -2.16
N GLN A 142 0.07 11.72 -0.87
CA GLN A 142 1.17 11.73 0.10
C GLN A 142 1.82 10.36 0.21
N HIS A 143 1.03 9.28 0.24
CA HIS A 143 1.57 7.91 0.22
C HIS A 143 2.35 7.62 -1.06
N VAL A 144 1.84 7.99 -2.23
CA VAL A 144 2.55 7.78 -3.51
C VAL A 144 3.84 8.59 -3.57
N ARG A 145 3.86 9.83 -3.07
CA ARG A 145 5.09 10.63 -2.96
C ARG A 145 6.11 10.03 -1.99
N ALA A 146 5.66 9.51 -0.85
CA ALA A 146 6.53 8.82 0.11
C ALA A 146 7.17 7.58 -0.53
N LEU A 147 6.36 6.81 -1.28
CA LEU A 147 6.84 5.65 -2.02
C LEU A 147 7.88 6.04 -3.08
N ALA A 148 7.65 7.11 -3.84
CA ALA A 148 8.61 7.61 -4.84
C ALA A 148 9.97 7.94 -4.21
N LYS A 149 9.97 8.65 -3.07
CA LYS A 149 11.20 8.95 -2.32
C LYS A 149 11.90 7.67 -1.86
N MET A 150 11.16 6.69 -1.33
CA MET A 150 11.72 5.43 -0.87
C MET A 150 12.36 4.62 -2.01
N VAL A 151 11.72 4.60 -3.19
CA VAL A 151 12.25 3.95 -4.40
C VAL A 151 13.53 4.62 -4.87
N GLN A 152 13.59 5.96 -4.87
CA GLN A 152 14.81 6.71 -5.18
C GLN A 152 15.95 6.32 -4.25
N PHE A 153 15.74 6.37 -2.93
CA PHE A 153 16.75 6.00 -1.94
C PHE A 153 17.21 4.55 -2.08
N SER A 154 16.35 3.67 -2.59
CA SER A 154 16.65 2.25 -2.81
C SER A 154 17.44 1.97 -4.09
N GLY A 155 17.68 2.98 -4.94
CA GLY A 155 18.41 2.83 -6.21
C GLY A 155 17.52 2.74 -7.46
N GLY A 156 16.23 3.05 -7.37
CA GLY A 156 15.32 3.16 -8.51
C GLY A 156 14.27 2.05 -8.63
N LEU A 157 13.38 2.18 -9.63
CA LEU A 157 12.21 1.32 -9.82
C LEU A 157 12.53 -0.16 -10.06
N GLN A 158 13.68 -0.45 -10.66
CA GLN A 158 14.19 -1.79 -10.91
C GLN A 158 14.46 -2.58 -9.62
N THR A 159 14.46 -1.91 -8.47
CA THR A 159 14.64 -2.53 -7.16
C THR A 159 13.33 -3.06 -6.57
N LEU A 160 12.19 -2.69 -7.15
CA LEU A 160 10.88 -3.21 -6.77
C LEU A 160 10.74 -4.66 -7.26
N GLY A 161 10.46 -5.57 -6.33
CA GLY A 161 10.36 -7.00 -6.63
C GLY A 161 9.04 -7.43 -7.25
N MET A 162 8.71 -8.71 -7.05
CA MET A 162 7.46 -9.34 -7.51
C MET A 162 7.29 -9.31 -9.04
N ASN A 163 8.35 -9.63 -9.77
CA ASN A 163 8.37 -9.69 -11.24
C ASN A 163 7.86 -8.40 -11.91
N GLY A 164 8.08 -7.24 -11.28
CA GLY A 164 7.66 -5.94 -11.78
C GLY A 164 6.21 -5.53 -11.42
N LEU A 165 5.47 -6.36 -10.68
CA LEU A 165 4.09 -6.04 -10.29
C LEU A 165 4.01 -4.78 -9.41
N LEU A 166 4.86 -4.66 -8.39
CA LEU A 166 4.89 -3.48 -7.52
C LEU A 166 5.25 -2.21 -8.29
N LYS A 167 6.18 -2.34 -9.25
CA LYS A 167 6.56 -1.25 -10.15
C LYS A 167 5.36 -0.79 -10.97
N HIS A 168 4.66 -1.73 -11.61
CA HIS A 168 3.50 -1.43 -12.45
C HIS A 168 2.38 -0.72 -11.68
N ILE A 169 2.04 -1.21 -10.48
CA ILE A 169 1.01 -0.58 -9.63
C ILE A 169 1.44 0.83 -9.22
N PHE A 170 2.70 1.02 -8.83
CA PHE A 170 3.23 2.33 -8.47
C PHE A 170 3.18 3.32 -9.65
N GLU A 171 3.65 2.92 -10.82
CA GLU A 171 3.64 3.76 -12.03
C GLU A 171 2.23 4.18 -12.40
N LYS A 172 1.27 3.25 -12.35
CA LYS A 172 -0.14 3.55 -12.60
C LYS A 172 -0.73 4.52 -11.56
N LEU A 173 -0.47 4.30 -10.27
CA LEU A 173 -0.92 5.21 -9.21
C LEU A 173 -0.34 6.62 -9.38
N ALA A 174 0.95 6.72 -9.71
CA ALA A 174 1.60 8.00 -9.94
C ALA A 174 1.02 8.71 -11.17
N TYR A 175 0.72 7.97 -12.24
CA TYR A 175 0.08 8.50 -13.44
C TYR A 175 -1.32 9.03 -13.15
N ASP A 176 -2.19 8.20 -12.57
CA ASP A 176 -3.60 8.55 -12.31
C ASP A 176 -3.74 9.71 -11.32
N MET A 177 -2.77 9.88 -10.41
CA MET A 177 -2.72 11.02 -9.49
C MET A 177 -2.13 12.28 -10.11
N ARG A 178 -1.82 12.28 -11.41
CA ARG A 178 -1.13 13.35 -12.15
C ARG A 178 0.15 13.80 -11.45
N LEU A 179 0.87 12.84 -10.87
CA LEU A 179 2.23 13.09 -10.44
C LEU A 179 3.21 13.01 -11.63
N LEU A 180 2.73 12.60 -12.82
CA LEU A 180 3.52 12.25 -14.00
C LEU A 180 3.17 12.97 -15.33
N GLU A 181 2.28 13.98 -15.39
CA GLU A 181 2.01 14.74 -16.64
C GLU A 181 2.76 16.10 -16.58
N ASP A 182 3.52 16.57 -17.58
CA ASP A 182 3.31 16.57 -19.05
C ASP A 182 4.49 16.08 -19.94
N ASP A 183 4.09 15.59 -21.12
CA ASP A 183 4.77 15.45 -22.43
C ASP A 183 5.74 14.29 -22.70
N GLU A 184 5.82 13.87 -23.97
CA GLU A 184 6.39 12.65 -24.64
C GLU A 184 7.81 12.17 -24.24
N THR A 185 8.34 12.66 -23.15
CA THR A 185 9.58 12.28 -22.47
C THR A 185 9.31 11.42 -21.21
N SER A 186 8.20 10.67 -21.15
CA SER A 186 7.68 10.05 -19.90
C SER A 186 8.63 9.09 -19.17
N SER A 187 9.63 8.51 -19.83
CA SER A 187 10.67 7.72 -19.15
C SER A 187 11.72 8.59 -18.44
N SER A 188 12.02 9.78 -18.99
CA SER A 188 12.93 10.73 -18.35
C SER A 188 12.24 11.51 -17.24
N VAL A 189 10.93 11.77 -17.31
CA VAL A 189 10.17 12.54 -16.29
C VAL A 189 9.93 11.75 -15.00
N LEU A 190 9.62 10.45 -15.09
CA LEU A 190 9.61 9.55 -13.92
C LEU A 190 10.99 9.47 -13.29
N MET A 191 12.03 9.34 -14.11
CA MET A 191 13.41 9.36 -13.66
C MET A 191 13.82 10.74 -13.13
N ASP A 192 13.27 11.86 -13.60
CA ASP A 192 13.55 13.21 -13.10
C ASP A 192 12.79 13.50 -11.80
N PHE A 193 11.54 13.06 -11.66
CA PHE A 193 10.78 13.09 -10.42
C PHE A 193 11.45 12.24 -9.33
N VAL A 194 11.93 11.05 -9.72
CA VAL A 194 12.74 10.17 -8.89
C VAL A 194 14.13 10.77 -8.65
N ASN A 195 14.82 11.40 -9.60
CA ASN A 195 16.17 11.94 -9.42
C ASN A 195 16.21 13.25 -8.63
N ARG A 196 15.16 14.08 -8.71
CA ARG A 196 15.10 15.42 -8.09
C ARG A 196 14.50 15.43 -6.68
N GLY A 197 14.23 14.28 -6.07
CA GLY A 197 14.02 14.18 -4.62
C GLY A 197 12.80 14.91 -4.04
N GLY A 198 11.76 15.20 -4.82
CA GLY A 198 10.51 15.77 -4.30
C GLY A 198 10.70 17.05 -3.49
N ILE A 199 10.77 18.16 -4.24
CA ILE A 199 10.73 19.59 -3.85
C ILE A 199 12.00 20.14 -3.19
N ASN A 200 12.68 21.06 -3.89
CA ASN A 200 13.05 22.35 -3.30
C ASN A 200 12.99 23.49 -4.34
N LEU A 201 12.02 24.38 -4.18
CA LEU A 201 11.96 25.69 -4.84
C LEU A 201 12.95 26.61 -4.11
N SER A 202 14.06 26.94 -4.75
CA SER A 202 14.81 28.15 -4.40
C SER A 202 15.68 28.59 -5.57
N SER A 203 15.12 29.43 -6.46
CA SER A 203 15.78 30.61 -7.02
C SER A 203 15.00 31.16 -8.23
N ILE A 204 13.86 31.82 -8.00
CA ILE A 204 13.46 32.91 -8.92
C ILE A 204 12.92 34.05 -8.06
N SER A 205 13.84 34.90 -7.60
CA SER A 205 13.51 36.28 -7.23
C SER A 205 14.61 37.22 -7.74
N GLY A 206 14.30 37.89 -8.86
CA GLY A 206 14.80 39.22 -9.19
C GLY A 206 15.64 39.34 -10.48
N PRO A 207 15.60 40.48 -11.20
CA PRO A 207 14.51 41.45 -11.35
C PRO A 207 14.10 41.68 -12.81
N VAL A 208 12.90 42.24 -12.97
CA VAL A 208 12.40 42.87 -14.18
C VAL A 208 13.29 44.07 -14.52
N ALA A 209 13.81 44.13 -15.75
CA ALA A 209 14.37 45.34 -16.33
C ALA A 209 13.67 45.65 -17.66
N ALA A 210 13.20 46.87 -17.75
CA ALA A 210 12.36 47.43 -18.80
C ALA A 210 13.14 47.91 -20.04
N SER A 211 12.37 48.32 -21.05
CA SER A 211 12.72 49.17 -22.23
C SER A 211 13.65 48.54 -23.27
N HIS A 212 13.39 48.59 -24.58
CA HIS A 212 12.73 49.59 -25.42
C HIS A 212 11.79 48.98 -26.46
#